data_AF-A5GJU9-F1
#
_entry.id   AF-A5GJU9-F1
#
_cell.length_a   1.000
_cell.length_b   1.000
_cell.length_c   1.000
_cell.angle_alpha   90.00
_cell.angle_beta   90.00
_cell.angle_gamma   90.00
#
_symmetry.space_group_name_H-M   'P 1'
#
loop_
_entity.id
_entity.type
_entity.pdbx_description
1 polymer ?
#
loop_
_entity_poly.entity_id
_entity_poly.type
_entity_poly.pdbx_seq_one_letter_code
_entity_poly.pdbx_strand_id
1 'polypeptide(L)'
;MFHILAVLFGTQRLVSHRWVFLWMGLILFLLPLAIWLFVAYRGGDSLFGPRLGLFALLFSAAICVALARSLLAQISKYRLVFWPVVPQVLFLFTLILLVIEILDGMTAVLTAPWGIFFGLALLFSGVLAFSGIFLGQRYDRFLLFAGIYNIAAGLVLLLPWPLLNTLDVDFIASIVLLRIALAFVVAFSYFGSRRCFNESDSLMKSGSICRDDSLINSKDVTLLFWLPYANLTRALKIPLIARYWMSLSRPSGMISVGHVVFQAGDSLYASIYPKINPIEGSHSRGLMSRLRRACNAQSDPIPGFWAMPSRDYECFGEPTYRLDFPLVNQDALLKRWSRYDNPPDYHLVRRNCALTSIELLESSLSGCFSDRPFFSTLIRLLFNVSFWEMVHAHDRAWSTLWSPGMALDYATAASSLVRRF
;
A
#
# COMPACT_ATOMS: atom_id res chain seq x y z
N MET A 1 -2.32 4.62 -1.78
CA MET A 1 -3.56 5.40 -1.45
C MET A 1 -4.50 5.60 -2.65
N PHE A 2 -4.07 6.29 -3.71
CA PHE A 2 -4.94 6.68 -4.83
C PHE A 2 -5.57 5.49 -5.59
N HIS A 3 -4.84 4.38 -5.72
CA HIS A 3 -5.38 3.11 -6.23
C HIS A 3 -6.59 2.61 -5.42
N ILE A 4 -6.46 2.59 -4.09
CA ILE A 4 -7.54 2.16 -3.18
C ILE A 4 -8.75 3.09 -3.27
N LEU A 5 -8.53 4.40 -3.38
CA LEU A 5 -9.64 5.33 -3.63
C LEU A 5 -10.35 5.00 -4.94
N ALA A 6 -9.62 4.59 -5.99
CA ALA A 6 -10.20 4.25 -7.29
C ALA A 6 -11.00 2.95 -7.25
N VAL A 7 -10.55 1.97 -6.45
CA VAL A 7 -11.34 0.78 -6.15
C VAL A 7 -12.62 1.18 -5.43
N LEU A 8 -12.56 1.95 -4.35
CA LEU A 8 -13.72 2.25 -3.50
C LEU A 8 -14.76 3.18 -4.15
N PHE A 9 -14.34 4.28 -4.78
CA PHE A 9 -15.26 5.23 -5.42
C PHE A 9 -15.63 4.86 -6.86
N GLY A 10 -14.88 3.95 -7.47
CA GLY A 10 -14.88 3.72 -8.90
C GLY A 10 -13.99 4.73 -9.64
N THR A 11 -13.33 4.26 -10.69
CA THR A 11 -12.41 5.04 -11.53
C THR A 11 -13.09 6.27 -12.13
N GLN A 12 -14.28 6.09 -12.71
CA GLN A 12 -15.02 7.16 -13.39
C GLN A 12 -15.35 8.34 -12.46
N ARG A 13 -15.71 8.05 -11.21
CA ARG A 13 -16.08 9.07 -10.23
C ARG A 13 -14.87 9.89 -9.76
N LEU A 14 -13.70 9.28 -9.64
CA LEU A 14 -12.47 10.02 -9.33
C LEU A 14 -11.99 10.86 -10.51
N VAL A 15 -12.18 10.38 -11.74
CA VAL A 15 -11.86 11.16 -12.94
C VAL A 15 -12.74 12.43 -12.99
N SER A 16 -14.03 12.32 -12.69
CA SER A 16 -14.92 13.49 -12.68
C SER A 16 -14.53 14.51 -11.59
N HIS A 17 -13.95 14.06 -10.47
CA HIS A 17 -13.50 14.90 -9.37
C HIS A 17 -11.98 15.15 -9.36
N ARG A 18 -11.25 14.83 -10.44
CA ARG A 18 -9.78 14.87 -10.44
C ARG A 18 -9.21 16.24 -10.09
N TRP A 19 -9.93 17.31 -10.47
CA TRP A 19 -9.55 18.69 -10.18
C TRP A 19 -9.47 18.98 -8.68
N VAL A 20 -10.20 18.24 -7.83
CA VAL A 20 -10.08 18.35 -6.37
C VAL A 20 -8.65 18.04 -5.92
N PHE A 21 -8.01 17.03 -6.51
CA PHE A 21 -6.62 16.70 -6.19
C PHE A 21 -5.66 17.79 -6.67
N LEU A 22 -5.89 18.39 -7.85
CA LEU A 22 -5.09 19.51 -8.31
C LEU A 22 -5.21 20.71 -7.36
N TRP A 23 -6.43 21.12 -7.02
CA TRP A 23 -6.67 22.24 -6.12
C TRP A 23 -6.08 22.00 -4.74
N MET A 24 -6.22 20.80 -4.18
CA MET A 24 -5.61 20.44 -2.91
C MET A 24 -4.08 20.47 -2.99
N GLY A 25 -3.49 19.98 -4.08
CA GLY A 25 -2.05 20.09 -4.33
C GLY A 25 -1.58 21.54 -4.44
N LEU A 26 -2.31 22.39 -5.18
CA LEU A 26 -2.01 23.81 -5.33
C LEU A 26 -2.14 24.58 -4.02
N ILE A 27 -3.18 24.34 -3.24
CA ILE A 27 -3.36 24.97 -1.91
C ILE A 27 -2.20 24.58 -0.99
N LEU A 28 -1.85 23.29 -0.95
CA LEU A 28 -0.74 22.79 -0.14
C LEU A 28 0.64 23.25 -0.63
N PHE A 29 0.77 23.68 -1.89
CA PHE A 29 2.00 24.27 -2.44
C PHE A 29 2.09 25.78 -2.21
N LEU A 30 1.01 26.51 -2.54
CA LEU A 30 0.97 27.97 -2.51
C LEU A 30 0.93 28.51 -1.08
N LEU A 31 0.24 27.83 -0.16
CA LEU A 31 0.12 28.30 1.22
C LEU A 31 1.48 28.34 1.94
N PRO A 32 2.32 27.28 1.91
CA PRO A 32 3.66 27.33 2.48
C PRO A 32 4.58 28.30 1.75
N LEU A 33 4.50 28.36 0.42
CA LEU A 33 5.31 29.28 -0.38
C LEU A 33 5.00 30.74 -0.04
N ALA A 34 3.72 31.08 0.09
CA ALA A 34 3.29 32.42 0.48
C ALA A 34 3.75 32.76 1.91
N ILE A 35 3.64 31.81 2.84
CA ILE A 35 4.16 31.96 4.22
C ILE A 35 5.67 32.21 4.20
N TRP A 36 6.43 31.40 3.46
CA TRP A 36 7.88 31.53 3.36
C TRP A 36 8.32 32.87 2.76
N LEU A 37 7.70 33.28 1.64
CA LEU A 37 7.99 34.57 1.00
C LEU A 37 7.65 35.76 1.91
N PHE A 38 6.57 35.65 2.69
CA PHE A 38 6.15 36.69 3.62
C PHE A 38 7.11 36.83 4.81
N VAL A 39 7.64 35.71 5.33
CA VAL A 39 8.68 35.71 6.38
C VAL A 39 10.00 36.28 5.83
N ALA A 40 10.40 35.87 4.62
CA ALA A 40 11.61 36.37 3.96
C ALA A 40 11.52 37.89 3.69
N TYR A 41 10.37 38.39 3.27
CA TYR A 41 10.15 39.82 2.99
C TYR A 41 10.25 40.71 4.24
N ARG A 42 9.88 40.20 5.43
CA ARG A 42 9.95 40.95 6.70
C ARG A 42 11.31 40.88 7.41
N GLY A 43 12.33 40.31 6.78
CA GLY A 43 13.68 40.30 7.36
C GLY A 43 13.88 39.29 8.50
N GLY A 44 13.11 38.21 8.53
CA GLY A 44 13.30 37.12 9.50
C GLY A 44 12.52 37.25 10.81
N ASP A 45 11.82 38.37 11.03
CA ASP A 45 10.92 38.48 12.17
C ASP A 45 9.64 37.64 11.96
N SER A 46 9.56 36.53 12.68
CA SER A 46 8.43 35.60 12.61
C SER A 46 7.13 36.24 13.10
N LEU A 47 6.36 36.81 12.18
CA LEU A 47 5.05 37.42 12.41
C LEU A 47 4.04 36.52 13.14
N PHE A 48 4.20 35.21 13.03
CA PHE A 48 3.30 34.21 13.56
C PHE A 48 3.93 33.33 14.65
N GLY A 49 5.21 33.54 14.99
CA GLY A 49 5.93 32.73 15.96
C GLY A 49 5.79 31.21 15.73
N PRO A 50 6.05 30.36 16.75
CA PRO A 50 5.91 28.90 16.67
C PRO A 50 4.49 28.39 16.34
N ARG A 51 3.48 29.27 16.15
CA ARG A 51 2.06 28.90 16.04
C ARG A 51 1.62 28.48 14.64
N LEU A 52 2.23 29.01 13.57
CA LEU A 52 1.95 28.57 12.20
C LEU A 52 2.73 27.29 11.86
N GLY A 53 3.98 27.19 12.33
CA GLY A 53 4.71 25.93 12.41
C GLY A 53 3.88 24.89 13.17
N LEU A 54 3.33 25.24 14.35
CA LEU A 54 2.41 24.38 15.08
C LEU A 54 1.17 24.00 14.27
N PHE A 55 0.54 24.88 13.48
CA PHE A 55 -0.61 24.48 12.67
C PHE A 55 -0.24 23.53 11.53
N ALA A 56 0.85 23.81 10.80
CA ALA A 56 1.38 22.93 9.76
C ALA A 56 1.83 21.58 10.34
N LEU A 57 2.38 21.60 11.57
CA LEU A 57 2.81 20.42 12.31
C LEU A 57 1.68 19.71 13.01
N LEU A 58 0.59 20.37 13.40
CA LEU A 58 -0.61 19.74 13.93
C LEU A 58 -1.42 19.11 12.80
N PHE A 59 -1.39 19.70 11.60
CA PHE A 59 -1.98 19.11 10.40
C PHE A 59 -1.14 17.92 9.91
N SER A 60 0.18 18.07 9.85
CA SER A 60 1.07 16.94 9.58
C SER A 60 1.01 15.92 10.71
N ALA A 61 0.86 16.32 11.97
CA ALA A 61 0.63 15.47 13.13
C ALA A 61 -0.68 14.74 13.02
N ALA A 62 -1.78 15.36 12.60
CA ALA A 62 -3.07 14.68 12.49
C ALA A 62 -3.00 13.59 11.42
N ILE A 63 -2.34 13.88 10.29
CA ILE A 63 -2.04 12.88 9.25
C ILE A 63 -1.09 11.81 9.82
N CYS A 64 -0.06 12.20 10.56
CA CYS A 64 0.95 11.31 11.11
C CYS A 64 0.50 10.55 12.36
N VAL A 65 -0.54 11.01 13.06
CA VAL A 65 -1.25 10.35 14.16
C VAL A 65 -2.28 9.40 13.57
N ALA A 66 -2.94 9.74 12.46
CA ALA A 66 -3.71 8.77 11.70
C ALA A 66 -2.80 7.63 11.18
N LEU A 67 -1.63 7.97 10.63
CA LEU A 67 -0.60 7.01 10.24
C LEU A 67 -0.02 6.27 11.46
N ALA A 68 0.29 6.96 12.55
CA ALA A 68 0.87 6.38 13.77
C ALA A 68 -0.12 5.54 14.56
N ARG A 69 -1.41 5.83 14.50
CA ARG A 69 -2.47 5.00 15.07
C ARG A 69 -2.67 3.74 14.24
N SER A 70 -2.52 3.83 12.92
CA SER A 70 -2.44 2.64 12.06
C SER A 70 -1.18 1.81 12.37
N LEU A 71 -0.05 2.46 12.67
CA LEU A 71 1.19 1.83 13.13
C LEU A 71 1.08 1.23 14.54
N LEU A 72 0.44 1.89 15.51
CA LEU A 72 0.24 1.40 16.88
C LEU A 72 -0.76 0.24 16.89
N ALA A 73 -1.80 0.29 16.05
CA ALA A 73 -2.67 -0.86 15.79
C ALA A 73 -1.90 -2.04 15.16
N GLN A 74 -0.91 -1.74 14.31
CA GLN A 74 -0.01 -2.76 13.74
C GLN A 74 1.05 -3.26 14.73
N ILE A 75 1.61 -2.41 15.61
CA ILE A 75 2.59 -2.77 16.65
C ILE A 75 1.93 -3.64 17.72
N SER A 76 0.69 -3.31 18.11
CA SER A 76 -0.07 -4.08 19.10
C SER A 76 -0.54 -5.44 18.58
N LYS A 77 -0.72 -5.61 17.25
CA LYS A 77 -1.03 -6.91 16.63
C LYS A 77 0.18 -7.67 16.10
N TYR A 78 1.29 -7.02 15.72
CA TYR A 78 2.39 -7.63 14.95
C TYR A 78 3.77 -7.14 15.37
N ARG A 79 4.62 -8.06 15.83
CA ARG A 79 6.04 -7.82 16.18
C ARG A 79 6.92 -7.66 14.92
N LEU A 80 6.83 -6.50 14.25
CA LEU A 80 7.84 -5.77 13.44
C LEU A 80 8.59 -6.48 12.28
N VAL A 81 8.14 -6.33 11.03
CA VAL A 81 9.09 -6.26 9.90
C VAL A 81 9.76 -4.89 10.00
N PHE A 82 11.05 -4.87 10.34
CA PHE A 82 11.83 -3.69 10.69
C PHE A 82 11.91 -2.62 9.57
N TRP A 83 11.59 -2.97 8.33
CA TRP A 83 12.02 -2.23 7.15
C TRP A 83 11.17 -0.98 6.79
N PRO A 84 9.82 -1.02 6.77
CA PRO A 84 9.01 0.18 6.48
C PRO A 84 8.63 1.01 7.73
N VAL A 85 8.78 0.45 8.94
CA VAL A 85 8.30 1.07 10.19
C VAL A 85 9.27 2.10 10.76
N VAL A 86 10.58 1.90 10.56
CA VAL A 86 11.65 2.78 11.11
C VAL A 86 11.46 4.26 10.71
N PRO A 87 11.33 4.64 9.43
CA PRO A 87 11.14 6.04 9.07
C PRO A 87 9.84 6.62 9.62
N GLN A 88 8.80 5.81 9.85
CA GLN A 88 7.52 6.27 10.41
C GLN A 88 7.58 6.45 11.94
N VAL A 89 8.32 5.58 12.63
CA VAL A 89 8.59 5.70 14.07
C VAL A 89 9.51 6.88 14.34
N LEU A 90 10.57 7.06 13.55
CA LEU A 90 11.43 8.24 13.61
C LEU A 90 10.61 9.50 13.40
N PHE A 91 9.72 9.52 12.40
CA PHE A 91 8.83 10.66 12.15
C PHE A 91 7.89 10.95 13.33
N LEU A 92 7.24 9.94 13.91
CA LEU A 92 6.35 10.10 15.07
C LEU A 92 7.13 10.59 16.30
N PHE A 93 8.33 10.04 16.52
CA PHE A 93 9.21 10.44 17.60
C PHE A 93 9.63 11.92 17.44
N THR A 94 10.04 12.32 16.24
CA THR A 94 10.33 13.73 15.91
C THR A 94 9.11 14.62 16.15
N LEU A 95 7.90 14.17 15.80
CA LEU A 95 6.67 14.92 16.00
C LEU A 95 6.31 15.10 17.49
N ILE A 96 6.39 14.04 18.30
CA ILE A 96 6.11 14.10 19.74
C ILE A 96 7.07 15.07 20.43
N LEU A 97 8.35 14.96 20.11
CA LEU A 97 9.38 15.80 20.70
C LEU A 97 9.25 17.27 20.26
N LEU A 98 8.82 17.51 19.03
CA LEU A 98 8.52 18.85 18.53
C LEU A 98 7.29 19.48 19.20
N VAL A 99 6.24 18.69 19.48
CA VAL A 99 5.10 19.16 20.28
C VAL A 99 5.54 19.54 21.69
N ILE A 100 6.46 18.78 22.29
CA ILE A 100 7.04 19.09 23.60
C ILE A 100 7.82 20.41 23.54
N GLU A 101 8.66 20.63 22.53
CA GLU A 101 9.43 21.88 22.38
C GLU A 101 8.52 23.12 22.21
N ILE A 102 7.44 22.99 21.44
CA ILE A 102 6.45 24.07 21.27
C ILE A 102 5.73 24.38 22.59
N LEU A 103 5.46 23.36 23.42
CA LEU A 103 4.82 23.52 24.73
C LEU A 103 5.77 24.15 25.76
N ASP A 104 7.07 23.83 25.69
CA ASP A 104 8.06 24.26 26.69
C ASP A 104 8.70 25.63 26.37
N GLY A 105 8.43 26.20 25.19
CA GLY A 105 8.91 27.53 24.78
C GLY A 105 10.43 27.65 24.62
N MET A 106 11.17 26.54 24.70
CA MET A 106 12.62 26.49 24.55
C MET A 106 13.01 26.44 23.07
N THR A 107 13.26 27.59 22.46
CA THR A 107 13.50 27.73 21.01
C THR A 107 14.93 27.40 20.55
N ALA A 108 15.89 27.17 21.45
CA ALA A 108 17.32 27.18 21.08
C ALA A 108 18.10 25.88 21.33
N VAL A 109 17.64 24.98 22.21
CA VAL A 109 18.46 23.83 22.66
C VAL A 109 18.18 22.54 21.89
N LEU A 110 17.02 22.44 21.21
CA LEU A 110 16.59 21.21 20.55
C LEU A 110 16.39 21.34 19.03
N THR A 111 16.48 22.54 18.44
CA THR A 111 16.28 22.78 17.00
C THR A 111 17.28 22.03 16.09
N ALA A 112 18.53 21.89 16.53
CA ALA A 112 19.60 21.25 15.76
C ALA A 112 19.45 19.72 15.53
N PRO A 113 19.01 18.90 16.51
CA PRO A 113 18.80 17.47 16.25
C PRO A 113 17.62 17.15 15.31
N TRP A 114 16.61 18.02 15.14
CA TRP A 114 15.41 17.70 14.35
C TRP A 114 15.69 17.50 12.86
N GLY A 115 16.40 18.45 12.26
CA GLY A 115 16.74 18.41 10.84
C GLY A 115 17.56 17.18 10.49
N ILE A 116 18.39 16.73 11.43
CA ILE A 116 19.20 15.52 11.28
C ILE A 116 18.32 14.27 11.25
N PHE A 117 17.44 14.09 12.25
CA PHE A 117 16.54 12.92 12.27
C PHE A 117 15.59 12.90 11.08
N PHE A 118 15.06 14.06 10.70
CA PHE A 118 14.15 14.19 9.57
C PHE A 118 14.87 13.95 8.24
N GLY A 119 16.06 14.53 8.08
CA GLY A 119 16.91 14.33 6.92
C GLY A 119 17.31 12.86 6.74
N LEU A 120 17.69 12.17 7.83
CA LEU A 120 17.97 10.74 7.83
C LEU A 120 16.74 9.90 7.47
N ALA A 121 15.55 10.24 7.99
CA ALA A 121 14.32 9.54 7.67
C ALA A 121 13.95 9.70 6.18
N LEU A 122 14.13 10.89 5.61
CA LEU A 122 13.94 11.14 4.18
C LEU A 122 14.97 10.39 3.33
N LEU A 123 16.25 10.45 3.67
CA LEU A 123 17.30 9.67 2.98
C LEU A 123 16.97 8.19 2.97
N PHE A 124 16.65 7.63 4.13
CA PHE A 124 16.29 6.22 4.25
C PHE A 124 15.07 5.90 3.39
N SER A 125 13.99 6.70 3.48
CA SER A 125 12.80 6.55 2.64
C SER A 125 13.11 6.62 1.14
N GLY A 126 14.06 7.47 0.74
CA GLY A 126 14.51 7.60 -0.65
C GLY A 126 15.26 6.37 -1.13
N VAL A 127 16.25 5.89 -0.37
CA VAL A 127 17.00 4.66 -0.66
C VAL A 127 16.07 3.45 -0.75
N LEU A 128 15.07 3.36 0.13
CA LEU A 128 14.06 2.31 0.08
C LEU A 128 13.27 2.33 -1.23
N ALA A 129 12.86 3.51 -1.71
CA ALA A 129 12.17 3.65 -2.99
C ALA A 129 13.03 3.13 -4.16
N PHE A 130 14.35 3.36 -4.12
CA PHE A 130 15.28 2.80 -5.11
C PHE A 130 15.48 1.28 -4.97
N SER A 131 15.48 0.74 -3.76
CA SER A 131 15.64 -0.70 -3.54
C SER A 131 14.55 -1.54 -4.23
N GLY A 132 13.34 -0.99 -4.35
CA GLY A 132 12.22 -1.61 -5.07
C GLY A 132 12.49 -1.82 -6.56
N ILE A 133 13.28 -0.95 -7.19
CA ILE A 133 13.64 -1.03 -8.62
C ILE A 133 14.51 -2.28 -8.87
N PHE A 134 15.45 -2.58 -7.96
CA PHE A 134 16.36 -3.72 -8.08
C PHE A 134 15.69 -5.08 -7.83
N LEU A 135 14.54 -5.10 -7.15
CA LEU A 135 13.75 -6.31 -6.87
C LEU A 135 12.80 -6.69 -8.03
N GLY A 136 12.93 -6.05 -9.19
CA GLY A 136 12.13 -6.38 -10.38
C GLY A 136 10.70 -5.83 -10.32
N GLN A 137 10.46 -4.76 -9.57
CA GLN A 137 9.13 -4.16 -9.53
C GLN A 137 8.69 -3.58 -10.88
N ARG A 138 7.37 -3.48 -11.06
CA ARG A 138 6.77 -2.68 -12.13
C ARG A 138 7.32 -1.25 -12.01
N TYR A 139 8.11 -0.84 -13.00
CA TYR A 139 8.74 0.48 -13.07
C TYR A 139 7.68 1.58 -12.97
N ASP A 140 7.62 2.26 -11.83
CA ASP A 140 6.80 3.46 -11.67
C ASP A 140 7.71 4.68 -11.61
N ARG A 141 7.58 5.53 -12.64
CA ARG A 141 8.32 6.80 -12.75
C ARG A 141 8.08 7.68 -11.52
N PHE A 142 6.87 7.64 -10.95
CA PHE A 142 6.52 8.45 -9.79
C PHE A 142 7.23 7.99 -8.52
N LEU A 143 7.44 6.69 -8.35
CA LEU A 143 8.20 6.16 -7.22
C LEU A 143 9.67 6.58 -7.30
N LEU A 144 10.24 6.59 -8.50
CA LEU A 144 11.60 7.07 -8.75
C LEU A 144 11.73 8.58 -8.46
N PHE A 145 10.81 9.40 -8.95
CA PHE A 145 10.78 10.84 -8.64
C PHE A 145 10.63 11.11 -7.14
N ALA A 146 9.74 10.39 -6.47
CA ALA A 146 9.57 10.49 -5.02
C ALA A 146 10.84 10.07 -4.26
N GLY A 147 11.53 9.03 -4.74
CA GLY A 147 12.82 8.58 -4.21
C GLY A 147 13.89 9.67 -4.35
N ILE A 148 14.06 10.23 -5.55
CA ILE A 148 15.00 11.34 -5.82
C ILE A 148 14.69 12.55 -4.94
N TYR A 149 13.42 12.95 -4.87
CA TYR A 149 12.98 14.07 -4.02
C TYR A 149 13.37 13.84 -2.56
N ASN A 150 13.08 12.65 -2.01
CA ASN A 150 13.40 12.33 -0.62
C ASN A 150 14.91 12.34 -0.36
N ILE A 151 15.72 11.84 -1.30
CA ILE A 151 17.18 11.90 -1.16
C ILE A 151 17.65 13.36 -1.19
N ALA A 152 17.23 14.14 -2.19
CA ALA A 152 17.62 15.53 -2.31
C ALA A 152 17.20 16.37 -1.09
N ALA A 153 15.96 16.25 -0.65
CA ALA A 153 15.45 16.93 0.53
C ALA A 153 16.15 16.48 1.82
N GLY A 154 16.49 15.18 1.94
CA GLY A 154 17.28 14.68 3.06
C GLY A 154 18.70 15.23 3.09
N LEU A 155 19.36 15.33 1.93
CA LEU A 155 20.69 15.94 1.81
C LEU A 155 20.68 17.44 2.13
N VAL A 156 19.67 18.18 1.67
CA VAL A 156 19.49 19.61 1.97
C VAL A 156 19.38 19.86 3.47
N LEU A 157 18.77 18.94 4.22
CA LEU A 157 18.64 19.05 5.68
C LEU A 157 19.88 18.60 6.46
N LEU A 158 20.79 17.84 5.84
CA LEU A 158 21.97 17.27 6.50
C LEU A 158 23.28 17.99 6.17
N LEU A 159 23.34 18.70 5.05
CA LEU A 159 24.55 19.37 4.59
C LEU A 159 24.59 20.83 5.10
N PRO A 160 25.65 21.24 5.83
CA PRO A 160 25.88 22.66 6.11
C PRO A 160 26.24 23.41 4.80
N TRP A 161 25.90 24.71 4.73
CA TRP A 161 26.17 25.73 3.68
C TRP A 161 26.78 25.25 2.33
N PRO A 162 26.17 25.57 1.16
CA PRO A 162 25.45 26.81 0.84
C PRO A 162 23.96 26.80 1.16
N LEU A 163 23.43 25.67 1.60
CA LEU A 163 22.03 25.50 1.95
C LEU A 163 21.89 25.74 3.46
N LEU A 164 21.59 27.00 3.79
CA LEU A 164 21.09 27.55 5.05
C LEU A 164 20.95 26.57 6.21
N ASN A 165 21.92 26.62 7.14
CA ASN A 165 21.96 25.81 8.34
C ASN A 165 21.16 26.45 9.49
N THR A 166 19.92 26.90 9.21
CA THR A 166 18.94 27.14 10.27
C THR A 166 17.93 26.01 10.16
N LEU A 167 18.05 25.03 11.05
CA LEU A 167 17.16 23.87 11.13
C LEU A 167 15.81 24.28 11.70
N ASP A 168 15.23 25.30 11.09
CA ASP A 168 14.00 25.93 11.52
C ASP A 168 12.84 25.02 11.16
N VAL A 169 11.99 24.83 12.14
CA VAL A 169 10.78 24.02 12.07
C VAL A 169 9.92 24.37 10.85
N ASP A 170 9.88 25.65 10.46
CA ASP A 170 9.14 26.15 9.32
C ASP A 170 9.70 25.65 7.96
N PHE A 171 11.03 25.49 7.86
CA PHE A 171 11.67 24.96 6.66
C PHE A 171 11.38 23.46 6.50
N ILE A 172 11.46 22.69 7.59
CA ILE A 172 11.11 21.27 7.60
C ILE A 172 9.62 21.08 7.22
N ALA A 173 8.73 21.88 7.81
CA ALA A 173 7.30 21.86 7.48
C ALA A 173 7.04 22.15 5.99
N SER A 174 7.79 23.10 5.41
CA SER A 174 7.68 23.44 3.98
C SER A 174 8.08 22.26 3.07
N ILE A 175 9.15 21.55 3.40
CA ILE A 175 9.58 20.34 2.67
C ILE A 175 8.53 19.22 2.77
N VAL A 176 7.88 19.06 3.91
CA VAL A 176 6.80 18.06 4.09
C VAL A 176 5.60 18.42 3.23
N LEU A 177 5.15 19.67 3.29
CA LEU A 177 3.98 20.14 2.56
C LEU A 177 4.21 20.09 1.04
N LEU A 178 5.41 20.43 0.58
CA LEU A 178 5.81 20.28 -0.82
C LEU A 178 5.72 18.83 -1.30
N ARG A 179 6.15 17.86 -0.46
CA ARG A 179 6.02 16.43 -0.77
C ARG A 179 4.56 16.01 -0.91
N ILE A 180 3.71 16.45 0.01
CA ILE A 180 2.27 16.13 -0.01
C ILE A 180 1.60 16.78 -1.23
N ALA A 181 1.93 18.04 -1.53
CA ALA A 181 1.44 18.74 -2.71
C ALA A 181 1.81 18.01 -4.00
N LEU A 182 3.07 17.57 -4.13
CA LEU A 182 3.53 16.80 -5.28
C LEU A 182 2.76 15.48 -5.43
N ALA A 183 2.48 14.78 -4.32
CA ALA A 183 1.69 13.56 -4.36
C ALA A 183 0.28 13.78 -4.92
N PHE A 184 -0.36 14.92 -4.61
CA PHE A 184 -1.67 15.28 -5.15
C PHE A 184 -1.62 15.71 -6.63
N VAL A 185 -0.56 16.39 -7.07
CA VAL A 185 -0.34 16.69 -8.49
C VAL A 185 -0.10 15.41 -9.30
N VAL A 186 0.66 14.46 -8.74
CA VAL A 186 0.84 13.13 -9.31
C VAL A 186 -0.50 12.40 -9.38
N ALA A 187 -1.33 12.47 -8.34
CA ALA A 187 -2.67 11.87 -8.36
C ALA A 187 -3.58 12.48 -9.43
N PHE A 188 -3.57 13.80 -9.59
CA PHE A 188 -4.28 14.47 -10.68
C PHE A 188 -3.82 13.95 -12.05
N SER A 189 -2.51 13.82 -12.25
CA SER A 189 -1.91 13.29 -13.49
C SER A 189 -2.26 11.81 -13.71
N TYR A 190 -2.24 11.01 -12.64
CA TYR A 190 -2.63 9.61 -12.64
C TYR A 190 -4.09 9.44 -13.07
N PHE A 191 -5.00 10.23 -12.49
CA PHE A 191 -6.41 10.23 -12.86
C PHE A 191 -6.71 10.96 -14.18
N GLY A 192 -5.75 11.72 -14.72
CA GLY A 192 -5.85 12.36 -16.03
C GLY A 192 -5.33 11.49 -17.18
N SER A 193 -4.40 10.58 -16.91
CA SER A 193 -3.73 9.77 -17.92
C SER A 193 -4.64 8.66 -18.44
N ARG A 194 -5.20 8.86 -19.65
CA ARG A 194 -6.04 7.90 -20.37
C ARG A 194 -5.41 6.50 -20.55
N ARG A 195 -4.12 6.28 -20.27
CA ARG A 195 -3.49 4.95 -20.36
C ARG A 195 -3.82 4.03 -19.18
N CYS A 196 -3.86 4.55 -17.95
CA CYS A 196 -4.36 3.78 -16.80
C CYS A 196 -5.86 3.49 -16.94
N PHE A 197 -6.56 4.36 -17.67
CA PHE A 197 -7.98 4.21 -17.96
C PHE A 197 -8.29 3.43 -19.21
N ASN A 198 -7.46 3.34 -20.24
CA ASN A 198 -7.80 2.53 -21.41
C ASN A 198 -7.80 1.05 -21.06
N GLU A 199 -7.04 0.60 -20.06
CA GLU A 199 -7.22 -0.72 -19.47
C GLU A 199 -8.50 -0.84 -18.65
N SER A 200 -9.19 0.26 -18.30
CA SER A 200 -10.45 0.31 -17.55
C SER A 200 -11.69 0.96 -18.21
N ASP A 201 -11.55 1.53 -19.40
CA ASP A 201 -12.56 2.09 -20.30
C ASP A 201 -12.72 1.19 -21.52
N SER A 202 -11.67 0.47 -21.95
CA SER A 202 -11.87 -0.75 -22.75
C SER A 202 -12.63 -1.82 -21.95
N LEU A 203 -12.37 -1.98 -20.63
CA LEU A 203 -13.33 -1.74 -19.51
C LEU A 203 -14.83 -1.77 -19.79
N MET A 204 -15.36 -0.69 -20.35
CA MET A 204 -16.80 -0.50 -20.52
C MET A 204 -17.24 -0.51 -21.98
N LYS A 205 -16.31 -0.36 -22.94
CA LYS A 205 -16.67 -0.22 -24.37
C LYS A 205 -16.35 -1.41 -25.27
N SER A 206 -15.50 -2.35 -24.86
CA SER A 206 -15.16 -3.49 -25.72
C SER A 206 -15.88 -4.75 -25.28
N GLY A 207 -16.94 -5.07 -26.02
CA GLY A 207 -17.64 -6.35 -26.00
C GLY A 207 -18.92 -6.33 -25.19
N SER A 208 -20.05 -6.27 -25.89
CA SER A 208 -21.30 -6.89 -25.45
C SER A 208 -21.06 -8.39 -25.24
N ILE A 209 -20.44 -8.75 -24.12
CA ILE A 209 -20.59 -10.10 -23.60
C ILE A 209 -22.06 -10.17 -23.20
N CYS A 210 -22.79 -11.10 -23.80
CA CYS A 210 -24.22 -11.29 -23.57
C CYS A 210 -24.52 -11.13 -22.07
N ARG A 211 -25.43 -10.21 -21.75
CA ARG A 211 -26.04 -10.10 -20.43
C ARG A 211 -26.65 -11.45 -20.09
N ASP A 212 -25.91 -12.23 -19.33
CA ASP A 212 -26.48 -13.30 -18.55
C ASP A 212 -26.24 -12.92 -17.09
N ASP A 213 -27.16 -12.10 -16.57
CA ASP A 213 -27.20 -11.63 -15.17
C ASP A 213 -27.26 -12.83 -14.18
N SER A 214 -27.32 -14.08 -14.68
CA SER A 214 -27.40 -15.32 -13.93
C SER A 214 -26.06 -16.04 -13.67
N LEU A 215 -24.93 -15.59 -14.23
CA LEU A 215 -23.67 -16.35 -14.13
C LEU A 215 -23.15 -16.53 -12.70
N ILE A 216 -23.36 -15.55 -11.81
CA ILE A 216 -23.02 -15.64 -10.39
C ILE A 216 -24.30 -15.49 -9.58
N ASN A 217 -24.84 -16.61 -9.11
CA ASN A 217 -26.09 -16.64 -8.35
C ASN A 217 -25.91 -16.22 -6.87
N SER A 218 -24.70 -15.79 -6.48
CA SER A 218 -24.37 -15.37 -5.11
C SER A 218 -24.30 -13.85 -4.99
N LYS A 219 -24.90 -13.32 -3.92
CA LYS A 219 -24.77 -11.91 -3.54
C LYS A 219 -23.49 -11.61 -2.77
N ASP A 220 -22.76 -12.64 -2.37
CA ASP A 220 -21.55 -12.54 -1.57
C ASP A 220 -20.36 -13.22 -2.25
N VAL A 221 -19.17 -12.71 -1.96
CA VAL A 221 -17.89 -13.30 -2.33
C VAL A 221 -17.10 -13.66 -1.07
N THR A 222 -16.40 -14.78 -1.12
CA THR A 222 -15.65 -15.34 0.00
C THR A 222 -14.18 -15.44 -0.37
N LEU A 223 -13.32 -15.00 0.54
CA LEU A 223 -11.89 -15.27 0.50
C LEU A 223 -11.53 -16.32 1.54
N LEU A 224 -10.83 -17.37 1.10
CA LEU A 224 -10.32 -18.45 1.93
C LEU A 224 -8.80 -18.34 2.03
N PHE A 225 -8.26 -18.41 3.24
CA PHE A 225 -6.84 -18.26 3.50
C PHE A 225 -6.28 -19.47 4.24
N TRP A 226 -5.20 -20.04 3.71
CA TRP A 226 -4.37 -21.02 4.40
C TRP A 226 -3.02 -20.37 4.69
N LEU A 227 -2.75 -20.08 5.96
CA LEU A 227 -1.49 -19.43 6.33
C LEU A 227 -0.36 -20.46 6.51
N PRO A 228 0.89 -20.10 6.19
CA PRO A 228 2.01 -21.05 6.21
C PRO A 228 2.20 -21.75 7.56
N TYR A 229 1.87 -21.09 8.67
CA TYR A 229 2.10 -21.63 10.01
C TYR A 229 0.97 -22.53 10.54
N ALA A 230 -0.20 -22.55 9.90
CA ALA A 230 -1.39 -23.22 10.44
C ALA A 230 -1.26 -24.75 10.39
N ASN A 231 -0.59 -25.29 9.38
CA ASN A 231 -0.57 -26.72 9.09
C ASN A 231 0.67 -27.47 9.60
N LEU A 232 1.56 -26.81 10.36
CA LEU A 232 2.83 -27.41 10.80
C LEU A 232 2.90 -27.51 12.33
N THR A 233 2.71 -28.72 12.85
CA THR A 233 2.80 -29.07 14.28
C THR A 233 4.17 -28.77 14.90
N ARG A 234 5.26 -28.73 14.11
CA ARG A 234 6.63 -28.40 14.55
C ARG A 234 7.35 -27.43 13.60
N ALA A 235 6.67 -26.38 13.15
CA ALA A 235 7.31 -25.32 12.38
C ALA A 235 8.30 -24.50 13.22
N LEU A 236 9.44 -24.16 12.61
CA LEU A 236 10.29 -23.08 13.13
C LEU A 236 9.58 -21.75 12.82
N LYS A 237 8.76 -21.31 13.78
CA LYS A 237 8.01 -20.05 13.67
C LYS A 237 8.97 -18.88 13.88
N ILE A 238 9.66 -18.44 12.83
CA ILE A 238 10.20 -17.08 12.81
C ILE A 238 8.97 -16.19 12.66
N PRO A 239 8.51 -15.48 13.71
CA PRO A 239 7.15 -14.93 13.79
C PRO A 239 6.79 -14.01 12.60
N LEU A 240 7.81 -13.42 12.00
CA LEU A 240 7.72 -12.49 10.89
C LEU A 240 7.72 -13.15 9.51
N ILE A 241 8.61 -14.13 9.30
CA ILE A 241 8.70 -14.81 8.01
C ILE A 241 7.56 -15.82 7.87
N ALA A 242 7.20 -16.49 8.97
CA ALA A 242 6.18 -17.54 9.02
C ALA A 242 4.75 -17.04 8.72
N ARG A 243 4.44 -15.79 9.08
CA ARG A 243 3.13 -15.19 8.77
C ARG A 243 3.04 -14.73 7.33
N TYR A 244 4.08 -14.04 6.85
CA TYR A 244 4.00 -13.34 5.57
C TYR A 244 4.49 -14.18 4.41
N TRP A 245 5.60 -14.88 4.52
CA TRP A 245 6.25 -15.46 3.33
C TRP A 245 6.22 -16.98 3.34
N MET A 246 6.67 -17.62 4.42
CA MET A 246 6.83 -19.06 4.47
C MET A 246 7.16 -19.55 5.87
N SER A 247 6.76 -20.78 6.18
CA SER A 247 7.16 -21.51 7.38
C SER A 247 8.06 -22.69 7.00
N LEU A 248 8.99 -23.05 7.88
CA LEU A 248 9.85 -24.21 7.70
C LEU A 248 9.48 -25.33 8.68
N SER A 249 9.29 -26.54 8.17
CA SER A 249 9.16 -27.74 8.99
C SER A 249 10.53 -28.19 9.51
N ARG A 250 10.72 -28.24 10.83
CA ARG A 250 11.99 -28.70 11.44
C ARG A 250 12.37 -30.14 11.08
N PRO A 251 11.47 -31.13 11.11
CA PRO A 251 11.88 -32.52 10.84
C PRO A 251 12.09 -32.85 9.36
N SER A 252 11.43 -32.16 8.43
CA SER A 252 11.51 -32.49 6.98
C SER A 252 12.24 -31.46 6.13
N GLY A 253 12.57 -30.28 6.66
CA GLY A 253 13.15 -29.18 5.87
C GLY A 253 12.23 -28.63 4.77
N MET A 254 10.97 -29.09 4.70
CA MET A 254 9.98 -28.58 3.77
C MET A 254 9.64 -27.13 4.07
N ILE A 255 9.65 -26.32 3.02
CA ILE A 255 9.12 -24.96 3.00
C ILE A 255 7.63 -25.10 2.71
N SER A 256 6.77 -24.56 3.57
CA SER A 256 5.35 -24.40 3.29
C SER A 256 5.09 -22.94 2.93
N VAL A 257 4.45 -22.74 1.79
CA VAL A 257 3.92 -21.44 1.37
C VAL A 257 2.41 -21.49 1.59
N GLY A 258 1.83 -20.39 2.10
CA GLY A 258 0.39 -20.33 2.28
C GLY A 258 -0.35 -20.24 0.95
N HIS A 259 -1.68 -20.30 0.99
CA HIS A 259 -2.54 -20.20 -0.18
C HIS A 259 -3.73 -19.28 0.08
N VAL A 260 -4.23 -18.65 -0.99
CA VAL A 260 -5.42 -17.79 -0.95
C VAL A 260 -6.29 -18.13 -2.14
N VAL A 261 -7.59 -18.22 -1.88
CA VAL A 261 -8.59 -18.49 -2.89
C VAL A 261 -9.70 -17.46 -2.82
N PHE A 262 -10.16 -17.03 -3.99
CA PHE A 262 -11.37 -16.23 -4.15
C PHE A 262 -12.50 -17.11 -4.69
N GLN A 263 -13.65 -17.03 -4.03
CA GLN A 263 -14.86 -17.75 -4.39
C GLN A 263 -16.03 -16.77 -4.52
N ALA A 264 -16.80 -16.88 -5.60
CA ALA A 264 -18.07 -16.17 -5.76
C ALA A 264 -19.16 -17.19 -6.10
N GLY A 265 -19.96 -17.54 -5.07
CA GLY A 265 -20.94 -18.62 -5.14
C GLY A 265 -20.33 -19.97 -5.55
N ASP A 266 -21.11 -20.76 -6.27
CA ASP A 266 -20.66 -22.04 -6.86
C ASP A 266 -20.08 -21.86 -8.28
N SER A 267 -20.24 -20.67 -8.85
CA SER A 267 -19.92 -20.35 -10.24
C SER A 267 -18.46 -20.01 -10.50
N LEU A 268 -17.77 -19.42 -9.52
CA LEU A 268 -16.39 -18.94 -9.71
C LEU A 268 -15.54 -19.32 -8.51
N TYR A 269 -14.51 -20.12 -8.78
CA TYR A 269 -13.50 -20.53 -7.81
C TYR A 269 -12.10 -20.29 -8.37
N ALA A 270 -11.46 -19.22 -7.93
CA ALA A 270 -10.17 -18.77 -8.43
C ALA A 270 -9.04 -19.25 -7.52
N SER A 271 -8.50 -20.41 -7.85
CA SER A 271 -7.37 -21.04 -7.15
C SER A 271 -6.28 -21.41 -8.16
N ILE A 272 -5.23 -20.59 -8.27
CA ILE A 272 -4.15 -20.82 -9.25
C ILE A 272 -2.93 -21.47 -8.60
N TYR A 273 -2.40 -22.49 -9.26
CA TYR A 273 -1.18 -23.20 -8.86
C TYR A 273 -0.14 -23.20 -9.97
N PRO A 274 1.15 -23.20 -9.63
CA PRO A 274 2.19 -23.58 -10.58
C PRO A 274 2.20 -25.10 -10.78
N LYS A 275 2.42 -25.59 -12.00
CA LYS A 275 2.66 -27.03 -12.25
C LYS A 275 3.95 -27.52 -11.59
N ILE A 276 4.97 -26.66 -11.53
CA ILE A 276 6.23 -26.91 -10.85
C ILE A 276 6.41 -25.82 -9.80
N ASN A 277 6.41 -26.20 -8.52
CA ASN A 277 6.53 -25.20 -7.46
C ASN A 277 7.94 -24.57 -7.46
N PRO A 278 8.08 -23.26 -7.68
CA PRO A 278 9.40 -22.62 -7.71
C PRO A 278 10.07 -22.56 -6.32
N ILE A 279 9.28 -22.62 -5.24
CA ILE A 279 9.72 -22.35 -3.87
C ILE A 279 9.69 -23.59 -2.98
N GLU A 280 8.78 -24.53 -3.20
CA GLU A 280 8.72 -25.77 -2.41
C GLU A 280 9.76 -26.79 -2.89
N GLY A 281 10.28 -27.61 -1.98
CA GLY A 281 11.26 -28.68 -2.28
C GLY A 281 12.52 -28.65 -1.40
N SER A 282 13.07 -29.85 -1.14
CA SER A 282 14.29 -30.11 -0.39
C SER A 282 15.47 -30.25 -1.35
N HIS A 283 16.26 -29.17 -1.58
CA HIS A 283 17.48 -29.26 -2.38
C HIS A 283 18.57 -28.27 -1.94
N SER A 284 19.82 -28.66 -2.21
CA SER A 284 21.13 -28.13 -1.79
C SER A 284 21.43 -26.64 -2.04
N ARG A 285 20.51 -25.85 -2.60
CA ARG A 285 20.73 -24.42 -2.91
C ARG A 285 19.96 -23.55 -1.93
N GLY A 286 20.65 -22.62 -1.28
CA GLY A 286 20.06 -21.74 -0.26
C GLY A 286 18.84 -20.96 -0.75
N LEU A 287 17.83 -20.82 0.11
CA LEU A 287 16.52 -20.18 -0.10
C LEU A 287 16.59 -18.82 -0.81
N MET A 288 17.54 -17.97 -0.42
CA MET A 288 17.70 -16.62 -0.99
C MET A 288 18.06 -16.67 -2.48
N SER A 289 18.83 -17.68 -2.91
CA SER A 289 19.18 -17.89 -4.33
C SER A 289 17.98 -18.37 -5.16
N ARG A 290 17.01 -19.04 -4.52
CA ARG A 290 15.78 -19.51 -5.17
C ARG A 290 14.81 -18.36 -5.33
N LEU A 291 14.58 -17.57 -4.28
CA LEU A 291 13.77 -16.36 -4.34
C LEU A 291 14.34 -15.37 -5.35
N ARG A 292 15.64 -15.10 -5.32
CA ARG A 292 16.29 -14.22 -6.31
C ARG A 292 16.12 -14.74 -7.73
N ARG A 293 16.22 -16.06 -7.98
CA ARG A 293 15.95 -16.62 -9.30
C ARG A 293 14.49 -16.56 -9.68
N ALA A 294 13.56 -16.85 -8.77
CA ALA A 294 12.13 -16.77 -9.06
C ALA A 294 11.67 -15.32 -9.31
N CYS A 295 12.30 -14.34 -8.65
CA CYS A 295 12.09 -12.92 -8.92
C CYS A 295 12.80 -12.46 -10.20
N ASN A 296 14.02 -12.95 -10.48
CA ASN A 296 14.81 -12.54 -11.65
C ASN A 296 14.41 -13.27 -12.95
N ALA A 297 13.86 -14.49 -12.87
CA ALA A 297 13.30 -15.25 -14.00
C ALA A 297 11.94 -14.68 -14.46
N GLN A 298 11.70 -13.40 -14.20
CA GLN A 298 10.51 -12.63 -14.54
C GLN A 298 10.15 -12.66 -16.04
N SER A 299 11.06 -13.10 -16.91
CA SER A 299 10.84 -13.25 -18.34
C SER A 299 10.02 -14.48 -18.71
N ASP A 300 10.08 -15.58 -17.94
CA ASP A 300 9.51 -16.86 -18.40
C ASP A 300 8.31 -17.27 -17.55
N PRO A 301 7.08 -17.30 -18.13
CA PRO A 301 5.90 -17.83 -17.43
C PRO A 301 6.11 -19.31 -17.07
N ILE A 302 5.76 -19.67 -15.84
CA ILE A 302 5.70 -21.07 -15.42
C ILE A 302 4.30 -21.58 -15.79
N PRO A 303 4.16 -22.73 -16.46
CA PRO A 303 2.85 -23.32 -16.69
C PRO A 303 2.10 -23.51 -15.36
N GLY A 304 0.90 -22.96 -15.25
CA GLY A 304 0.02 -23.14 -14.10
C GLY A 304 -1.25 -23.92 -14.44
N PHE A 305 -2.14 -24.01 -13.46
CA PHE A 305 -3.49 -24.56 -13.63
C PHE A 305 -4.45 -23.99 -12.57
N TRP A 306 -5.74 -24.03 -12.87
CA TRP A 306 -6.81 -23.72 -11.92
C TRP A 306 -7.20 -24.99 -11.15
N ALA A 307 -7.14 -24.93 -9.82
CA ALA A 307 -7.55 -26.02 -8.95
C ALA A 307 -9.04 -25.98 -8.64
N MET A 308 -9.62 -27.16 -8.44
CA MET A 308 -10.98 -27.32 -7.91
C MET A 308 -10.96 -27.28 -6.37
N PRO A 309 -12.09 -26.93 -5.72
CA PRO A 309 -12.15 -26.84 -4.26
C PRO A 309 -11.64 -28.10 -3.53
N SER A 310 -12.01 -29.29 -4.00
CA SER A 310 -11.61 -30.57 -3.39
C SER A 310 -10.09 -30.67 -3.20
N ARG A 311 -9.31 -30.24 -4.21
CA ARG A 311 -7.85 -30.26 -4.16
C ARG A 311 -7.30 -29.37 -3.06
N ASP A 312 -7.88 -28.18 -2.87
CA ASP A 312 -7.39 -27.23 -1.86
C ASP A 312 -7.64 -27.74 -0.45
N TYR A 313 -8.82 -28.33 -0.20
CA TYR A 313 -9.13 -28.99 1.07
C TYR A 313 -8.28 -30.25 1.31
N GLU A 314 -7.98 -31.05 0.28
CA GLU A 314 -7.07 -32.20 0.39
C GLU A 314 -5.62 -31.77 0.68
N CYS A 315 -5.15 -30.70 0.04
CA CYS A 315 -3.77 -30.25 0.15
C CYS A 315 -3.50 -29.49 1.46
N PHE A 316 -4.47 -28.68 1.92
CA PHE A 316 -4.27 -27.78 3.05
C PHE A 316 -5.24 -27.98 4.21
N GLY A 317 -6.25 -28.85 4.10
CA GLY A 317 -7.28 -29.01 5.11
C GLY A 317 -8.19 -27.79 5.23
N GLU A 318 -8.74 -27.55 6.43
CA GLU A 318 -9.62 -26.41 6.69
C GLU A 318 -8.89 -25.05 6.55
N PRO A 319 -9.53 -24.04 5.94
CA PRO A 319 -8.96 -22.71 5.82
C PRO A 319 -8.73 -22.09 7.21
N THR A 320 -7.58 -21.44 7.38
CA THR A 320 -7.22 -20.73 8.61
C THR A 320 -8.12 -19.54 8.86
N TYR A 321 -8.50 -18.83 7.79
CA TYR A 321 -9.42 -17.70 7.83
C TYR A 321 -10.38 -17.74 6.64
N ARG A 322 -11.61 -17.30 6.90
CA ARG A 322 -12.66 -17.07 5.91
C ARG A 322 -13.18 -15.65 6.08
N LEU A 323 -13.23 -14.89 4.99
CA LEU A 323 -13.77 -13.53 4.97
C LEU A 323 -14.81 -13.40 3.86
N ASP A 324 -16.03 -13.03 4.24
CA ASP A 324 -17.13 -12.80 3.30
C ASP A 324 -17.35 -11.29 3.07
N PHE A 325 -17.67 -10.94 1.82
CA PHE A 325 -17.88 -9.58 1.34
C PHE A 325 -19.10 -9.52 0.43
N PRO A 326 -19.81 -8.37 0.38
CA PRO A 326 -20.86 -8.17 -0.60
C PRO A 326 -20.28 -8.09 -2.03
N LEU A 327 -20.95 -8.73 -2.98
CA LEU A 327 -20.69 -8.55 -4.40
C LEU A 327 -21.32 -7.23 -4.88
N VAL A 328 -20.50 -6.17 -4.95
CA VAL A 328 -20.97 -4.83 -5.36
C VAL A 328 -21.02 -4.70 -6.88
N ASN A 329 -20.00 -5.23 -7.57
CA ASN A 329 -19.83 -5.05 -9.01
C ASN A 329 -19.49 -6.38 -9.71
N GLN A 330 -20.53 -7.07 -10.18
CA GLN A 330 -20.41 -8.34 -10.89
C GLN A 330 -19.76 -8.19 -12.25
N ASP A 331 -20.07 -7.12 -13.00
CA ASP A 331 -19.50 -6.88 -14.33
C ASP A 331 -17.98 -6.70 -14.28
N ALA A 332 -17.50 -5.89 -13.31
CA ALA A 332 -16.07 -5.69 -13.10
C ALA A 332 -15.38 -6.99 -12.70
N LEU A 333 -16.01 -7.81 -11.85
CA LEU A 333 -15.50 -9.12 -11.46
C LEU A 333 -15.37 -10.07 -12.65
N LEU A 334 -16.45 -10.28 -13.41
CA LEU A 334 -16.46 -11.19 -14.57
C LEU A 334 -15.44 -10.77 -15.62
N LYS A 335 -15.32 -9.46 -15.84
CA LYS A 335 -14.35 -8.94 -16.79
C LYS A 335 -12.92 -9.06 -16.31
N ARG A 336 -12.69 -8.94 -15.01
CA ARG A 336 -11.37 -9.23 -14.43
C ARG A 336 -11.05 -10.71 -14.55
N TRP A 337 -12.02 -11.58 -14.28
CA TRP A 337 -11.88 -13.03 -14.41
C TRP A 337 -11.56 -13.45 -15.84
N SER A 338 -12.20 -12.86 -16.85
CA SER A 338 -11.96 -13.19 -18.26
C SER A 338 -10.51 -12.92 -18.71
N ARG A 339 -9.76 -12.05 -18.02
CA ARG A 339 -8.33 -11.82 -18.27
C ARG A 339 -7.44 -12.95 -17.78
N TYR A 340 -7.95 -13.76 -16.86
CA TYR A 340 -7.25 -14.91 -16.31
C TYR A 340 -7.64 -16.23 -16.99
N ASP A 341 -8.63 -16.21 -17.87
CA ASP A 341 -9.30 -17.43 -18.32
C ASP A 341 -8.35 -18.38 -19.07
N ASN A 342 -7.45 -17.89 -19.95
CA ASN A 342 -6.41 -18.73 -20.58
C ASN A 342 -5.26 -17.96 -21.26
N PRO A 343 -4.02 -18.52 -21.29
CA PRO A 343 -3.55 -19.68 -20.51
C PRO A 343 -3.33 -19.33 -19.02
N PRO A 344 -3.43 -20.30 -18.10
CA PRO A 344 -3.20 -20.12 -16.67
C PRO A 344 -1.70 -20.06 -16.35
N ASP A 345 -0.99 -19.12 -16.96
CA ASP A 345 0.43 -18.92 -16.68
C ASP A 345 0.60 -18.41 -15.25
N TYR A 346 1.51 -19.06 -14.51
CA TYR A 346 1.85 -18.68 -13.16
C TYR A 346 3.09 -17.79 -13.15
N HIS A 347 2.99 -16.67 -12.45
CA HIS A 347 4.12 -15.82 -12.16
C HIS A 347 4.15 -15.48 -10.68
N LEU A 348 5.28 -15.74 -10.02
CA LEU A 348 5.43 -15.50 -8.59
C LEU A 348 5.06 -14.06 -8.20
N VAL A 349 5.47 -13.06 -8.99
CA VAL A 349 5.22 -11.63 -8.68
C VAL A 349 3.98 -11.07 -9.37
N ARG A 350 3.70 -11.51 -10.61
CA ARG A 350 2.70 -10.86 -11.49
C ARG A 350 1.35 -11.57 -11.56
N ARG A 351 1.29 -12.84 -11.18
CA ARG A 351 0.09 -13.69 -11.29
C ARG A 351 0.21 -14.90 -10.38
N ASN A 352 0.12 -14.64 -9.08
CA ASN A 352 0.09 -15.67 -8.05
C ASN A 352 -1.30 -15.74 -7.39
N CYS A 353 -1.54 -16.73 -6.53
CA CYS A 353 -2.84 -16.92 -5.88
C CYS A 353 -3.31 -15.72 -5.05
N ALA A 354 -2.42 -15.11 -4.26
CA ALA A 354 -2.73 -13.96 -3.42
C ALA A 354 -3.07 -12.70 -4.24
N LEU A 355 -2.23 -12.34 -5.22
CA LEU A 355 -2.47 -11.20 -6.12
C LEU A 355 -3.76 -11.40 -6.91
N THR A 356 -3.95 -12.58 -7.51
CA THR A 356 -5.17 -12.88 -8.30
C THR A 356 -6.41 -12.74 -7.44
N SER A 357 -6.41 -13.30 -6.23
CA SER A 357 -7.55 -13.23 -5.30
C SER A 357 -7.86 -11.79 -4.86
N ILE A 358 -6.83 -10.98 -4.59
CA ILE A 358 -7.02 -9.57 -4.22
C ILE A 358 -7.49 -8.74 -5.42
N GLU A 359 -6.97 -8.98 -6.62
CA GLU A 359 -7.42 -8.28 -7.83
C GLU A 359 -8.88 -8.60 -8.17
N LEU A 360 -9.34 -9.83 -7.90
CA LEU A 360 -10.75 -10.21 -8.01
C LEU A 360 -11.60 -9.55 -6.92
N LEU A 361 -11.14 -9.52 -5.67
CA LEU A 361 -11.80 -8.81 -4.57
C LEU A 361 -11.95 -7.31 -4.86
N GLU A 362 -10.89 -6.65 -5.33
CA GLU A 362 -10.94 -5.23 -5.68
C GLU A 362 -11.93 -4.97 -6.81
N SER A 363 -12.03 -5.90 -7.76
CA SER A 363 -13.01 -5.80 -8.85
C SER A 363 -14.43 -6.00 -8.35
N SER A 364 -14.67 -6.95 -7.44
CA SER A 364 -16.00 -7.20 -6.86
C SER A 364 -16.47 -6.07 -5.94
N LEU A 365 -15.54 -5.33 -5.32
CA LEU A 365 -15.81 -4.15 -4.48
C LEU A 365 -15.77 -2.82 -5.26
N SER A 366 -15.51 -2.87 -6.56
CA SER A 366 -15.29 -1.67 -7.35
C SER A 366 -16.51 -0.75 -7.33
N GLY A 367 -16.33 0.47 -6.83
CA GLY A 367 -17.41 1.45 -6.71
C GLY A 367 -18.31 1.26 -5.50
N CYS A 368 -17.90 0.55 -4.44
CA CYS A 368 -18.73 0.38 -3.23
C CYS A 368 -19.20 1.70 -2.57
N PHE A 369 -18.51 2.82 -2.84
CA PHE A 369 -18.89 4.16 -2.39
C PHE A 369 -19.32 5.10 -3.54
N SER A 370 -19.64 4.56 -4.72
CA SER A 370 -20.07 5.33 -5.91
C SER A 370 -21.33 6.17 -5.69
N ASP A 371 -22.22 5.75 -4.79
CA ASP A 371 -23.49 6.46 -4.51
C ASP A 371 -23.42 7.37 -3.28
N ARG A 372 -22.31 7.34 -2.52
CA ARG A 372 -22.15 8.13 -1.28
C ARG A 372 -21.73 9.57 -1.58
N PRO A 373 -21.97 10.57 -0.71
CA PRO A 373 -21.47 11.93 -0.93
C PRO A 373 -19.94 12.00 -0.98
N PHE A 374 -19.37 12.40 -2.14
CA PHE A 374 -17.93 12.29 -2.42
C PHE A 374 -17.04 12.91 -1.34
N PHE A 375 -17.22 14.21 -1.04
CA PHE A 375 -16.37 14.93 -0.08
C PHE A 375 -16.48 14.40 1.34
N SER A 376 -17.72 14.18 1.83
CA SER A 376 -17.94 13.66 3.18
C SER A 376 -17.34 12.27 3.34
N THR A 377 -17.45 11.40 2.33
CA THR A 377 -16.87 10.06 2.37
C THR A 377 -15.35 10.12 2.28
N LEU A 378 -14.80 10.96 1.40
CA LEU A 378 -13.34 11.14 1.27
C LEU A 378 -12.71 11.58 2.58
N ILE A 379 -13.28 12.59 3.25
CA ILE A 379 -12.80 13.06 4.56
C ILE A 379 -12.87 11.92 5.57
N ARG A 380 -14.02 11.21 5.66
CA ARG A 380 -14.16 10.07 6.58
C ARG A 380 -13.12 8.97 6.31
N LEU A 381 -12.79 8.69 5.06
CA LEU A 381 -11.77 7.71 4.68
C LEU A 381 -10.37 8.15 5.10
N LEU A 382 -10.01 9.42 4.90
CA LEU A 382 -8.71 9.96 5.29
C LEU A 382 -8.47 9.85 6.81
N PHE A 383 -9.53 9.86 7.63
CA PHE A 383 -9.44 9.67 9.08
C PHE A 383 -9.74 8.23 9.54
N ASN A 384 -9.97 7.30 8.61
CA ASN A 384 -10.29 5.91 8.96
C ASN A 384 -9.02 5.04 9.02
N VAL A 385 -8.81 4.39 10.17
CA VAL A 385 -7.63 3.51 10.38
C VAL A 385 -7.62 2.32 9.41
N SER A 386 -8.76 1.69 9.15
CA SER A 386 -8.85 0.54 8.24
C SER A 386 -8.54 0.92 6.79
N PHE A 387 -8.84 2.15 6.37
CA PHE A 387 -8.41 2.64 5.07
C PHE A 387 -6.89 2.69 4.95
N TRP A 388 -6.20 3.24 5.95
CA TRP A 388 -4.74 3.28 5.96
C TRP A 388 -4.10 1.89 6.11
N GLU A 389 -4.71 0.98 6.85
CA GLU A 389 -4.29 -0.42 6.91
C GLU A 389 -4.34 -1.09 5.53
N MET A 390 -5.41 -0.87 4.75
CA MET A 390 -5.50 -1.35 3.36
C MET A 390 -4.38 -0.75 2.50
N VAL A 391 -4.17 0.57 2.57
CA VAL A 391 -3.13 1.26 1.81
C VAL A 391 -1.75 0.70 2.13
N HIS A 392 -1.42 0.51 3.41
CA HIS A 392 -0.12 -0.03 3.82
C HIS A 392 0.05 -1.50 3.45
N ALA A 393 -0.99 -2.32 3.56
CA ALA A 393 -0.93 -3.72 3.11
C ALA A 393 -0.68 -3.79 1.60
N HIS A 394 -1.42 -3.00 0.81
CA HIS A 394 -1.24 -2.89 -0.62
C HIS A 394 0.18 -2.42 -1.00
N ASP A 395 0.66 -1.31 -0.43
CA ASP A 395 1.97 -0.76 -0.76
C ASP A 395 3.13 -1.71 -0.39
N ARG A 396 3.00 -2.45 0.72
CA ARG A 396 3.95 -3.50 1.12
C ARG A 396 3.95 -4.67 0.13
N ALA A 397 2.76 -5.13 -0.26
CA ALA A 397 2.62 -6.24 -1.19
C ALA A 397 3.09 -5.87 -2.60
N TRP A 398 2.77 -4.66 -3.05
CA TRP A 398 3.22 -4.12 -4.33
C TRP A 398 4.74 -3.92 -4.38
N SER A 399 5.33 -3.51 -3.25
CA SER A 399 6.78 -3.30 -3.16
C SER A 399 7.61 -4.58 -2.97
N THR A 400 6.98 -5.71 -2.74
CA THR A 400 7.69 -6.98 -2.55
C THR A 400 7.05 -8.06 -3.41
N LEU A 401 5.95 -8.61 -2.91
CA LEU A 401 5.21 -9.74 -3.43
C LEU A 401 3.89 -9.79 -2.68
N TRP A 402 2.78 -10.01 -3.40
CA TRP A 402 1.54 -10.43 -2.74
C TRP A 402 1.71 -11.83 -2.17
N SER A 403 1.59 -11.92 -0.85
CA SER A 403 1.62 -13.17 -0.13
C SER A 403 0.32 -13.38 0.66
N PRO A 404 -0.01 -14.61 1.05
CA PRO A 404 -1.24 -14.90 1.80
C PRO A 404 -1.41 -14.06 3.08
N GLY A 405 -0.32 -13.84 3.82
CA GLY A 405 -0.35 -12.98 5.01
C GLY A 405 -0.64 -11.52 4.69
N MET A 406 -0.08 -10.97 3.61
CA MET A 406 -0.36 -9.58 3.19
C MET A 406 -1.76 -9.43 2.60
N ALA A 407 -2.23 -10.42 1.85
CA ALA A 407 -3.59 -10.48 1.33
C ALA A 407 -4.61 -10.54 2.47
N LEU A 408 -4.35 -11.30 3.53
CA LEU A 408 -5.20 -11.36 4.71
C LEU A 408 -5.28 -10.01 5.45
N ASP A 409 -4.14 -9.33 5.63
CA ASP A 409 -4.11 -7.99 6.23
C ASP A 409 -4.97 -7.01 5.42
N TYR A 410 -4.81 -7.01 4.10
CA TYR A 410 -5.58 -6.16 3.19
C TYR A 410 -7.08 -6.49 3.27
N ALA A 411 -7.45 -7.76 3.13
CA ALA A 411 -8.84 -8.19 3.12
C ALA A 411 -9.54 -7.94 4.46
N THR A 412 -8.84 -8.14 5.58
CA THR A 412 -9.38 -7.84 6.92
C THR A 412 -9.67 -6.34 7.07
N ALA A 413 -8.74 -5.49 6.61
CA ALA A 413 -8.92 -4.04 6.63
C ALA A 413 -10.06 -3.60 5.70
N ALA A 414 -10.16 -4.20 4.50
CA ALA A 414 -11.27 -3.98 3.58
C ALA A 414 -12.62 -4.37 4.17
N SER A 415 -12.70 -5.53 4.81
CA SER A 415 -13.94 -6.02 5.43
C SER A 415 -14.39 -5.09 6.57
N SER A 416 -13.46 -4.66 7.42
CA SER A 416 -13.71 -3.67 8.47
C SER A 416 -14.18 -2.34 7.90
N LEU A 417 -13.59 -1.90 6.79
CA LEU A 417 -13.95 -0.63 6.14
C LEU A 417 -15.36 -0.70 5.54
N VAL A 418 -15.65 -1.73 4.73
CA VAL A 418 -16.94 -1.90 4.05
C VAL A 418 -18.09 -2.04 5.05
N ARG A 419 -17.88 -2.76 6.16
CA ARG A 419 -18.92 -2.90 7.20
C ARG A 419 -19.25 -1.60 7.96
N ARG A 420 -18.34 -0.62 7.96
CA ARG A 420 -18.50 0.63 8.71
C ARG A 420 -19.18 1.76 7.93
N PHE A 421 -19.30 1.62 6.62
CA PHE A 421 -19.88 2.63 5.72
C PHE A 421 -21.19 2.11 5.13
#